data_AF-A0A838QBI7-F1
#
_entry.id   AF-A0A838QBI7-F1
#
_cell.length_a   1.000
_cell.length_b   1.000
_cell.length_c   1.000
_cell.angle_alpha   90.00
_cell.angle_beta   90.00
_cell.angle_gamma   90.00
#
_symmetry.space_group_name_H-M   'P 1'
#
loop_
_entity.id
_entity.type
_entity.pdbx_description
1 polymer ?
#
loop_
_entity_poly.entity_id
_entity_poly.type
_entity_poly.pdbx_seq_one_letter_code
_entity_poly.pdbx_strand_id
1 'polypeptide(L)' 'MKAIVYRRYGSPDVLELREVARPEPKDTAVLVRVRAASVNPLD' A
#
# COMPACT_ATOMS: atom_id res chain seq x y z
N MET A 1 -1.21 -8.26 6.77
CA MET A 1 -2.14 -7.73 5.74
C MET A 1 -1.37 -7.62 4.45
N LYS A 2 -1.99 -7.90 3.31
CA LYS A 2 -1.32 -7.81 2.01
C LYS A 2 -1.25 -6.36 1.55
N ALA A 3 -0.09 -5.95 1.06
CA ALA A 3 0.14 -4.63 0.47
C ALA A 3 1.09 -4.73 -0.73
N ILE A 4 0.90 -3.87 -1.72
CA ILE A 4 1.88 -3.63 -2.77
C ILE A 4 2.93 -2.66 -2.21
N VAL A 5 4.21 -3.02 -2.27
CA VAL A 5 5.30 -2.23 -1.69
C VAL A 5 6.32 -1.87 -2.76
N TYR A 6 6.82 -0.63 -2.69
CA TYR A 6 7.82 -0.06 -3.58
C TYR A 6 9.05 0.34 -2.75
N ARG A 7 10.23 -0.24 -3.01
CA ARG A 7 11.46 0.02 -2.24
C ARG A 7 12.59 0.67 -3.02
N ARG A 8 12.52 0.66 -4.34
CA ARG A 8 13.55 1.20 -5.24
C ARG A 8 12.90 1.68 -6.51
N TYR A 9 13.37 2.79 -7.08
CA TYR A 9 12.82 3.30 -8.32
C TYR A 9 12.99 2.35 -9.51
N GLY A 10 12.06 2.33 -10.46
CA GLY A 10 12.16 1.51 -11.66
C GLY A 10 10.85 1.28 -12.42
N SER A 11 10.87 0.29 -13.32
CA SER A 11 9.67 -0.22 -14.01
C SER A 11 8.67 -0.79 -13.01
N PRO A 12 7.39 -1.01 -13.39
CA PRO A 12 6.39 -1.62 -12.51
C PRO A 12 6.78 -2.98 -11.92
N ASP A 13 7.74 -3.69 -12.51
CA ASP A 13 8.23 -4.99 -12.02
C ASP A 13 8.89 -4.93 -10.65
N VAL A 14 9.24 -3.73 -10.18
CA VAL A 14 9.81 -3.52 -8.83
C VAL A 14 8.74 -3.47 -7.73
N LEU A 15 7.45 -3.47 -8.09
CA LEU A 15 6.34 -3.55 -7.15
C LEU A 15 6.19 -4.99 -6.64
N GLU A 16 6.08 -5.14 -5.33
CA GLU A 16 6.01 -6.46 -4.72
C GLU A 16 4.79 -6.59 -3.82
N LEU A 17 4.03 -7.68 -3.97
CA LEU A 17 2.99 -8.06 -3.00
C LEU A 17 3.65 -8.68 -1.77
N ARG A 18 3.49 -8.06 -0.61
CA ARG A 18 4.03 -8.57 0.66
C ARG A 18 2.99 -8.60 1.77
N GLU A 19 3.20 -9.48 2.74
CA GLU A 19 2.53 -9.40 4.03
C GLU A 19 3.24 -8.34 4.90
N VAL A 20 2.46 -7.42 5.44
CA VAL A 20 2.92 -6.35 6.35
C VAL A 20 2.08 -6.32 7.62
N ALA A 21 2.61 -5.73 8.69
CA ALA A 21 1.87 -5.53 9.92
C ALA A 21 0.60 -4.68 9.66
N ARG A 22 -0.48 -5.01 10.37
CA ARG A 22 -1.69 -4.19 10.33
C ARG A 22 -1.41 -2.86 11.06
N PRO A 23 -1.68 -1.70 10.45
CA PRO A 23 -1.44 -0.42 11.11
C PRO A 23 -2.42 -0.21 12.27
N GLU A 24 -1.92 0.41 13.34
CA GLU A 24 -2.71 0.87 14.48
C GLU A 24 -2.98 2.37 14.32
N PRO A 25 -4.26 2.80 14.25
CA PRO A 25 -4.57 4.21 14.16
C PRO A 25 -4.26 4.93 15.48
N LYS A 26 -3.72 6.15 15.38
CA LYS A 26 -3.62 7.10 16.50
C LYS A 26 -4.96 7.81 16.71
N ASP A 27 -5.08 8.61 17.76
CA ASP A 27 -6.34 9.27 18.19
C ASP A 27 -7.06 10.06 17.08
N THR A 28 -6.33 10.66 16.15
CA THR A 28 -6.88 11.45 15.03
C THR A 28 -6.89 10.73 13.69
N ALA A 29 -6.61 9.42 13.68
CA ALA A 29 -6.54 8.61 12.47
C ALA A 29 -7.69 7.61 12.38
N VAL A 30 -8.06 7.25 11.14
CA VAL A 30 -9.05 6.20 10.87
C VAL A 30 -8.36 5.06 10.14
N LEU A 31 -8.60 3.83 10.61
CA LEU A 31 -8.16 2.64 9.90
C LEU A 31 -9.20 2.25 8.84
N VAL A 32 -8.82 2.32 7.57
CA VAL A 32 -9.70 1.98 6.44
C VAL A 32 -9.39 0.58 5.93
N ARG A 33 -10.43 -0.25 5.76
CA ARG A 33 -10.32 -1.53 5.05
C ARG A 33 -10.50 -1.31 3.55
N VAL A 34 -9.40 -1.22 2.82
CA VAL A 34 -9.41 -1.02 1.37
C VAL A 34 -10.05 -2.23 0.67
N ARG A 35 -11.12 -1.97 -0.11
CA ARG A 35 -11.79 -3.00 -0.93
C ARG A 35 -11.30 -3.01 -2.38
N ALA A 36 -10.96 -1.84 -2.91
CA ALA A 36 -10.42 -1.63 -4.24
C ALA A 36 -9.61 -0.32 -4.27
N ALA A 37 -8.67 -0.23 -5.22
CA ALA A 37 -7.91 0.97 -5.58
C ALA A 37 -7.64 0.93 -7.09
N SER A 38 -7.46 2.09 -7.72
CA SER A 38 -7.09 2.22 -9.14
C SER A 38 -5.66 2.77 -9.26
N VAL A 39 -5.10 2.66 -10.46
CA VAL A 39 -3.83 3.31 -10.85
C VAL A 39 -4.11 4.59 -11.62
N ASN A 40 -3.27 5.59 -11.43
CA ASN A 40 -3.29 6.92 -12.04
C ASN A 40 -1.92 7.23 -12.64
N PRO A 41 -1.80 8.23 -13.54
CA PRO A 41 -0.53 8.54 -14.20
C PRO A 41 0.66 8.93 -13.29
N LEU A 42 0.40 9.28 -12.03
CA LEU A 42 1.44 9.63 -11.05
C LEU A 42 1.81 8.50 -10.08
N ASP A 43 1.08 7.37 -10.12
CA ASP A 43 1.40 6.19 -9.33
C ASP A 43 2.63 5.44 -9.89
#